data_AF-A0A1A0NUR7-F1
#
_entry.id   AF-A0A1A0NUR7-F1
#
_cell.length_a   1.000
_cell.length_b   1.000
_cell.length_c   1.000
_cell.angle_alpha   90.00
_cell.angle_beta   90.00
_cell.angle_gamma   90.00
#
_symmetry.space_group_name_H-M   'P 1'
#
loop_
_entity.id
_entity.type
_entity.pdbx_description
1 polymer ?
#
loop_
_entity_poly.entity_id
_entity_poly.type
_entity_poly.pdbx_seq_one_letter_code
_entity_poly.pdbx_strand_id
1 'polypeptide(L)'
;EDRTRLAAHAERYRDMPWVGVAAAPDLGEPNVDELVEMLRSRLHNADVRRRNRLRAWESRLQAVISRHDNDASGADRQARVTALRQRRDAVLRERRVAKSERTIALRSQIQQARVQLGYFARNRCASVRTELQEDASSMTRRRVSDFEHYVRSRVDEVIGEVEAGTTKHLGDMAAELRLAAPKTPPPPAAPVLASPPLKSRRLETRLMMVLGAGFGLGVALGVSRLFAGLAPGLAIAGVAAGALLGLLVTIWVVGMRGLLADRMMLDRWVAVVIGLLQATLEERVATRVVAAEAELTADAARREEADAAEAAAAVDKIDAELREHAIATARAAALRDRRLPPLQKALDTVRAELDGGPRT
;
A
#
# COMPACT_ATOMS: atom_id res chain seq x y z
N GLU A 1 6.83 -52.78 -46.54
CA GLU A 1 6.98 -51.80 -45.44
C GLU A 1 8.05 -52.24 -44.44
N ASP A 2 7.97 -53.47 -43.93
CA ASP A 2 8.89 -53.94 -42.85
C ASP A 2 10.36 -54.10 -43.27
N ARG A 3 10.63 -54.55 -44.50
CA ARG A 3 12.00 -54.60 -45.05
C ARG A 3 12.67 -53.22 -45.05
N THR A 4 11.92 -52.20 -45.45
CA THR A 4 12.39 -50.81 -45.51
C THR A 4 12.64 -50.25 -44.11
N ARG A 5 11.77 -50.56 -43.13
CA ARG A 5 11.95 -50.17 -41.73
C ARG A 5 13.20 -50.82 -41.10
N LEU A 6 13.42 -52.10 -41.36
CA LEU A 6 14.60 -52.82 -40.85
C LEU A 6 15.90 -52.33 -41.48
N ALA A 7 15.90 -52.09 -42.79
CA ALA A 7 17.04 -51.50 -43.49
C ALA A 7 17.36 -50.07 -43.01
N ALA A 8 16.34 -49.29 -42.63
CA ALA A 8 16.52 -47.96 -42.03
C ALA A 8 17.04 -48.02 -40.58
N HIS A 9 16.73 -49.09 -39.84
CA HIS A 9 17.21 -49.27 -38.46
C HIS A 9 18.71 -49.62 -38.39
N ALA A 10 19.19 -50.50 -39.28
CA ALA A 10 20.61 -50.74 -39.44
C ALA A 10 20.93 -51.29 -40.83
N GLU A 11 22.02 -50.80 -41.43
CA GLU A 11 22.48 -51.17 -42.78
C GLU A 11 22.65 -52.69 -42.96
N ARG A 12 23.03 -53.42 -41.90
CA ARG A 12 23.13 -54.90 -41.89
C ARG A 12 21.84 -55.65 -42.21
N TYR A 13 20.69 -55.01 -42.03
CA TYR A 13 19.38 -55.63 -42.30
C TYR A 13 18.90 -55.39 -43.73
N ARG A 14 19.63 -54.57 -44.51
CA ARG A 14 19.32 -54.29 -45.91
C ARG A 14 19.29 -55.57 -46.75
N ASP A 15 20.26 -56.46 -46.55
CA ASP A 15 20.42 -57.71 -47.29
C ASP A 15 20.02 -58.95 -46.47
N MET A 16 19.22 -58.76 -45.41
CA MET A 16 18.78 -59.88 -44.58
C MET A 16 17.79 -60.76 -45.36
N PRO A 17 18.01 -62.08 -45.49
CA PRO A 17 17.06 -62.97 -46.15
C PRO A 17 15.79 -63.11 -45.31
N TRP A 18 14.64 -63.16 -45.99
CA TRP A 18 13.32 -63.35 -45.37
C TRP A 18 12.74 -64.64 -45.88
N VAL A 19 12.44 -65.56 -44.95
CA VAL A 19 11.86 -66.87 -45.25
C VAL A 19 10.47 -66.91 -44.62
N GLY A 20 9.47 -67.36 -45.36
CA GLY A 20 8.14 -67.64 -44.82
C GLY A 20 8.15 -68.99 -44.11
N VAL A 21 7.72 -69.04 -42.86
CA VAL A 21 7.85 -70.24 -42.02
C VAL A 21 6.53 -70.54 -41.32
N ALA A 22 6.11 -71.80 -41.35
CA ALA A 22 4.91 -72.26 -40.67
C ALA A 22 5.23 -73.58 -39.94
N ALA A 23 5.49 -73.49 -38.64
CA ALA A 23 5.87 -74.66 -37.83
C ALA A 23 4.68 -75.58 -37.49
N ALA A 24 3.47 -75.03 -37.43
CA ALA A 24 2.22 -75.76 -37.18
C ALA A 24 1.05 -75.05 -37.89
N PRO A 25 0.92 -75.20 -39.22
CA PRO A 25 -0.15 -74.55 -39.97
C PRO A 25 -1.51 -75.23 -39.75
N ASP A 26 -2.60 -74.47 -39.78
CA ASP A 26 -3.97 -75.00 -39.71
C ASP A 26 -4.34 -75.86 -40.94
N LEU A 27 -3.65 -75.65 -42.07
CA LEU A 27 -3.80 -76.37 -43.34
C LEU A 27 -2.42 -76.58 -43.99
N GLY A 28 -2.09 -77.84 -44.32
CA GLY A 28 -0.86 -78.23 -45.01
C GLY A 28 0.23 -78.83 -44.11
N GLU A 29 1.38 -79.16 -44.70
CA GLU A 29 2.54 -79.68 -43.98
C GLU A 29 3.39 -78.54 -43.37
N PRO A 30 4.10 -78.76 -42.24
CA PRO A 30 5.02 -77.79 -41.68
C PRO A 30 6.07 -77.33 -42.70
N ASN A 31 6.21 -76.02 -42.90
CA ASN A 31 7.22 -75.44 -43.78
C ASN A 31 8.30 -74.77 -42.93
N VAL A 32 9.36 -75.52 -42.62
CA VAL A 32 10.52 -75.08 -41.83
C VAL A 32 11.86 -75.38 -42.49
N ASP A 33 11.87 -76.18 -43.57
CA ASP A 33 13.11 -76.73 -44.14
C ASP A 33 14.03 -75.64 -44.70
N GLU A 34 13.48 -74.66 -45.41
CA GLU A 34 14.24 -73.52 -45.95
C GLU A 34 14.90 -72.70 -44.82
N LEU A 35 14.19 -72.51 -43.70
CA LEU A 35 14.76 -71.85 -42.52
C LEU A 35 15.89 -72.69 -41.91
N VAL A 36 15.68 -74.00 -41.75
CA VAL A 36 16.68 -74.90 -41.14
C VAL A 36 17.93 -75.00 -41.99
N GLU A 37 17.81 -75.13 -43.31
CA GLU A 37 18.96 -75.13 -44.23
C GLU A 37 19.72 -73.80 -44.17
N MET A 38 19.00 -72.69 -44.21
CA MET A 38 19.60 -71.36 -44.14
C MET A 38 20.32 -71.13 -42.81
N LEU A 39 19.73 -71.55 -41.68
CA LEU A 39 20.36 -71.49 -40.37
C LEU A 39 21.59 -72.39 -40.29
N ARG A 40 21.54 -73.63 -40.78
CA ARG A 40 22.71 -74.54 -40.81
C ARG A 40 23.85 -73.92 -41.60
N SER A 41 23.59 -73.45 -42.82
CA SER A 41 24.58 -72.82 -43.69
C SER A 41 25.22 -71.59 -43.03
N ARG A 42 24.40 -70.71 -42.45
CA ARG A 42 24.89 -69.49 -41.80
C ARG A 42 25.66 -69.79 -40.52
N LEU A 43 25.20 -70.72 -39.68
CA LEU A 43 25.85 -71.05 -38.40
C LEU A 43 27.13 -71.88 -38.56
N HIS A 44 27.29 -72.63 -39.66
CA HIS A 44 28.52 -73.38 -39.95
C HIS A 44 29.69 -72.48 -40.38
N ASN A 45 29.43 -71.21 -40.70
CA ASN A 45 30.46 -70.26 -41.06
C ASN A 45 31.30 -69.84 -39.83
N ALA A 46 32.58 -70.21 -39.83
CA ALA A 46 33.52 -69.96 -38.72
C ALA A 46 33.65 -68.47 -38.33
N ASP A 47 33.41 -67.56 -39.27
CA ASP A 47 33.53 -66.11 -39.08
C ASP A 47 32.32 -65.50 -38.33
N VAL A 48 31.23 -66.26 -38.13
CA VAL A 48 30.05 -65.79 -37.36
C VAL A 48 30.42 -65.45 -35.92
N ARG A 49 31.30 -66.24 -35.28
CA ARG A 49 31.75 -65.94 -33.91
C ARG A 49 32.55 -64.64 -33.84
N ARG A 50 33.42 -64.38 -34.82
CA ARG A 50 34.19 -63.13 -34.92
C ARG A 50 33.27 -61.94 -35.14
N ARG A 51 32.37 -61.99 -36.14
CA ARG A 51 31.40 -60.92 -36.42
C ARG A 51 30.47 -60.63 -35.25
N ASN A 52 29.96 -61.65 -34.57
CA ASN A 52 29.13 -61.46 -33.38
C ASN A 52 29.90 -60.79 -32.24
N ARG A 53 31.19 -61.13 -32.04
CA ARG A 53 32.05 -60.47 -31.05
C ARG A 53 32.33 -59.01 -31.41
N LEU A 54 32.65 -58.70 -32.67
CA LEU A 54 32.86 -57.33 -33.14
C LEU A 54 31.58 -56.49 -33.00
N ARG A 55 30.40 -57.04 -33.32
CA ARG A 55 29.12 -56.37 -33.09
C ARG A 55 28.84 -56.11 -31.60
N ALA A 56 29.13 -57.08 -30.74
CA ALA A 56 29.02 -56.89 -29.30
C ALA A 56 29.95 -55.77 -28.80
N TRP A 57 31.15 -55.64 -29.39
CA TRP A 57 32.06 -54.53 -29.11
C TRP A 57 31.54 -53.19 -29.64
N GLU A 58 31.01 -53.15 -30.87
CA GLU A 58 30.39 -51.95 -31.46
C GLU A 58 29.27 -51.42 -30.57
N SER A 59 28.32 -52.28 -30.18
CA SER A 59 27.20 -51.89 -29.31
C SER A 59 27.67 -51.42 -27.93
N ARG A 60 28.71 -52.04 -27.36
CA ARG A 60 29.29 -51.59 -26.08
C ARG A 60 29.95 -50.22 -26.21
N LEU A 61 30.74 -49.98 -27.27
CA LEU A 61 31.40 -48.70 -27.52
C LEU A 61 30.37 -47.59 -27.74
N GLN A 62 29.35 -47.85 -28.55
CA GLN A 62 28.21 -46.93 -28.75
C GLN A 62 27.52 -46.61 -27.42
N ALA A 63 27.20 -47.63 -26.61
CA ALA A 63 26.57 -47.41 -25.31
C ALA A 63 27.41 -46.55 -24.36
N VAL A 64 28.75 -46.72 -24.36
CA VAL A 64 29.66 -45.90 -23.54
C VAL A 64 29.76 -44.46 -24.08
N ILE A 65 29.85 -44.29 -25.40
CA ILE A 65 29.85 -42.96 -26.03
C ILE A 65 28.56 -42.21 -25.71
N SER A 66 27.40 -42.83 -25.93
CA SER A 66 26.10 -42.23 -25.63
C SER A 66 25.95 -41.87 -24.15
N ARG A 67 26.52 -42.66 -23.25
CA ARG A 67 26.54 -42.34 -21.82
C ARG A 67 27.32 -41.05 -21.54
N HIS A 68 28.52 -40.90 -22.10
CA HIS A 68 29.32 -39.69 -21.94
C HIS A 68 28.65 -38.45 -22.55
N ASP A 69 27.96 -38.59 -23.68
CA ASP A 69 27.18 -37.50 -24.28
C ASP A 69 25.96 -37.12 -23.42
N ASN A 70 25.25 -38.10 -22.88
CA ASN A 70 24.10 -37.86 -21.99
C ASN A 70 24.52 -37.22 -20.65
N ASP A 71 25.62 -37.68 -20.05
CA ASP A 71 26.15 -37.12 -18.82
C ASP A 71 26.63 -35.66 -19.01
N ALA A 72 27.19 -35.36 -20.18
CA ALA A 72 27.63 -34.02 -20.55
C ALA A 72 26.48 -33.09 -20.93
N SER A 73 25.45 -33.59 -21.64
CA SER A 73 24.26 -32.80 -21.99
C SER A 73 23.45 -32.44 -20.74
N GLY A 74 23.43 -33.32 -19.74
CA GLY A 74 22.97 -33.01 -18.39
C GLY A 74 21.54 -32.45 -18.35
N ALA A 75 20.62 -33.02 -19.12
CA ALA A 75 19.25 -32.50 -19.29
C ALA A 75 18.53 -32.23 -17.95
N ASP A 76 18.64 -33.13 -16.97
CA ASP A 76 18.09 -32.97 -15.62
C ASP A 76 18.71 -31.76 -14.88
N ARG A 77 20.04 -31.60 -14.98
CA ARG A 77 20.76 -30.45 -14.42
C ARG A 77 20.34 -29.14 -15.08
N GLN A 78 20.13 -29.16 -16.40
CA GLN A 78 19.66 -27.98 -17.14
C GLN A 78 18.24 -27.59 -16.72
N ALA A 79 17.36 -28.57 -16.48
CA ALA A 79 16.04 -28.33 -15.90
C ALA A 79 16.17 -27.70 -14.50
N ARG A 80 17.07 -28.23 -13.65
CA ARG A 80 17.34 -27.67 -12.32
C ARG A 80 17.88 -26.23 -12.37
N VAL A 81 18.84 -25.92 -13.24
CA VAL A 81 19.38 -24.57 -13.45
C VAL A 81 18.29 -23.61 -13.91
N THR A 82 17.41 -24.06 -14.81
CA THR A 82 16.27 -23.25 -15.30
C THR A 82 15.30 -22.96 -14.15
N ALA A 83 14.97 -23.96 -13.34
CA ALA A 83 14.13 -23.77 -12.15
C ALA A 83 14.75 -22.82 -11.12
N LEU A 84 16.06 -22.90 -10.90
CA LEU A 84 16.78 -21.98 -10.01
C LEU A 84 16.76 -20.53 -10.52
N ARG A 85 16.96 -20.31 -11.82
CA ARG A 85 16.86 -18.98 -12.44
C ARG A 85 15.44 -18.42 -12.34
N GLN A 86 14.43 -19.23 -12.62
CA GLN A 86 13.02 -18.84 -12.44
C GLN A 86 12.72 -18.48 -11.00
N ARG A 87 13.23 -19.25 -10.03
CA ARG A 87 13.07 -18.94 -8.60
C ARG A 87 13.75 -17.63 -8.21
N ARG A 88 14.98 -17.38 -8.69
CA ARG A 88 15.68 -16.10 -8.48
C ARG A 88 14.85 -14.92 -9.02
N ASP A 89 14.38 -15.05 -10.25
CA ASP A 89 13.60 -14.01 -10.91
C ASP A 89 12.24 -13.79 -10.21
N ALA A 90 11.63 -14.85 -9.67
CA ALA A 90 10.44 -14.76 -8.84
C ALA A 90 10.70 -13.98 -7.55
N VAL A 91 11.75 -14.31 -6.79
CA VAL A 91 12.13 -13.61 -5.55
C VAL A 91 12.35 -12.11 -5.81
N LEU A 92 13.09 -11.76 -6.86
CA LEU A 92 13.35 -10.35 -7.21
C LEU A 92 12.06 -9.62 -7.65
N ARG A 93 11.20 -10.30 -8.41
CA ARG A 93 9.93 -9.74 -8.88
C ARG A 93 8.96 -9.52 -7.74
N GLU A 94 8.73 -10.54 -6.92
CA GLU A 94 7.84 -10.49 -5.75
C GLU A 94 8.27 -9.36 -4.81
N ARG A 95 9.57 -9.23 -4.54
CA ARG A 95 10.10 -8.10 -3.76
C ARG A 95 9.77 -6.75 -4.40
N ARG A 96 10.04 -6.58 -5.70
CA ARG A 96 9.79 -5.31 -6.40
C ARG A 96 8.31 -4.92 -6.34
N VAL A 97 7.42 -5.89 -6.52
CA VAL A 97 5.97 -5.69 -6.44
C VAL A 97 5.57 -5.31 -5.02
N ALA A 98 5.96 -6.10 -4.01
CA ALA A 98 5.64 -5.84 -2.61
C ALA A 98 6.15 -4.46 -2.14
N LYS A 99 7.37 -4.08 -2.54
CA LYS A 99 7.92 -2.74 -2.28
C LYS A 99 7.03 -1.64 -2.87
N SER A 100 6.63 -1.79 -4.12
CA SER A 100 5.79 -0.81 -4.80
C SER A 100 4.41 -0.71 -4.16
N GLU A 101 3.77 -1.83 -3.82
CA GLU A 101 2.47 -1.87 -3.15
C GLU A 101 2.51 -1.18 -1.79
N ARG A 102 3.52 -1.47 -0.97
CA ARG A 102 3.69 -0.84 0.35
C ARG A 102 3.92 0.67 0.23
N THR A 103 4.74 1.10 -0.73
CA THR A 103 5.02 2.53 -0.96
C THR A 103 3.76 3.27 -1.42
N ILE A 104 2.98 2.66 -2.32
CA ILE A 104 1.71 3.22 -2.81
C ILE A 104 0.68 3.28 -1.66
N ALA A 105 0.54 2.19 -0.89
CA ALA A 105 -0.37 2.14 0.25
C ALA A 105 -0.04 3.22 1.30
N LEU A 106 1.23 3.34 1.68
CA LEU A 106 1.70 4.36 2.63
C LEU A 106 1.38 5.77 2.12
N ARG A 107 1.73 6.07 0.87
CA ARG A 107 1.46 7.40 0.29
C ARG A 107 -0.03 7.69 0.23
N SER A 108 -0.84 6.72 -0.19
CA SER A 108 -2.30 6.83 -0.29
C SER A 108 -2.92 7.13 1.08
N GLN A 109 -2.56 6.34 2.09
CA GLN A 109 -3.08 6.53 3.46
C GLN A 109 -2.65 7.86 4.06
N ILE A 110 -1.42 8.32 3.84
CA ILE A 110 -0.98 9.65 4.29
C ILE A 110 -1.81 10.76 3.64
N GLN A 111 -2.06 10.69 2.33
CA GLN A 111 -2.89 11.70 1.67
C GLN A 111 -4.34 11.67 2.18
N GLN A 112 -4.89 10.49 2.39
CA GLN A 112 -6.23 10.33 2.97
C GLN A 112 -6.29 10.89 4.40
N ALA A 113 -5.30 10.59 5.24
CA ALA A 113 -5.21 11.09 6.61
C ALA A 113 -5.14 12.62 6.66
N ARG A 114 -4.37 13.26 5.77
CA ARG A 114 -4.33 14.74 5.67
C ARG A 114 -5.72 15.33 5.44
N VAL A 115 -6.48 14.77 4.49
CA VAL A 115 -7.82 15.25 4.15
C VAL A 115 -8.81 14.97 5.28
N GLN A 116 -8.81 13.75 5.81
CA GLN A 116 -9.74 13.32 6.86
C GLN A 116 -9.53 14.08 8.17
N LEU A 117 -8.27 14.27 8.59
CA LEU A 117 -7.95 15.00 9.82
C LEU A 117 -8.22 16.50 9.68
N GLY A 118 -7.93 17.09 8.52
CA GLY A 118 -8.29 18.48 8.24
C GLY A 118 -9.81 18.70 8.25
N TYR A 119 -10.57 17.77 7.65
CA TYR A 119 -12.03 17.79 7.69
C TYR A 119 -12.58 17.60 9.10
N PHE A 120 -12.02 16.66 9.87
CA PHE A 120 -12.37 16.43 11.27
C PHE A 120 -12.20 17.68 12.13
N ALA A 121 -11.05 18.36 12.04
CA ALA A 121 -10.79 19.60 12.78
C ALA A 121 -11.81 20.71 12.41
N ARG A 122 -12.08 20.91 11.12
CA ARG A 122 -13.07 21.89 10.65
C ARG A 122 -14.48 21.58 11.14
N ASN A 123 -14.89 20.31 11.09
CA ASN A 123 -16.21 19.89 11.55
C ASN A 123 -16.39 20.10 13.06
N ARG A 124 -15.37 19.80 13.88
CA ARG A 124 -15.42 20.09 15.31
C ARG A 124 -15.53 21.59 15.58
N CYS A 125 -14.74 22.42 14.89
CA CYS A 125 -14.83 23.87 14.99
C CYS A 125 -16.21 24.41 14.57
N ALA A 126 -16.76 23.91 13.45
CA ALA A 126 -18.08 24.30 12.97
C ALA A 126 -19.21 23.88 13.92
N SER A 127 -19.10 22.69 14.51
CA SER A 127 -20.04 22.20 15.53
C SER A 127 -20.04 23.11 16.76
N VAL A 128 -18.86 23.40 17.32
CA VAL A 128 -18.72 24.25 18.51
C VAL A 128 -19.09 25.69 18.21
N ARG A 129 -18.87 26.18 16.99
CA ARG A 129 -19.37 27.49 16.57
C ARG A 129 -20.89 27.56 16.70
N THR A 130 -21.62 26.59 16.16
CA THR A 130 -23.09 26.57 16.23
C THR A 130 -23.57 26.50 17.69
N GLU A 131 -22.95 25.63 18.51
CA GLU A 131 -23.20 25.51 19.95
C GLU A 131 -23.03 26.86 20.66
N LEU A 132 -21.87 27.52 20.48
CA LEU A 132 -21.58 28.81 21.12
C LEU A 132 -22.44 29.96 20.58
N GLN A 133 -22.86 29.93 19.31
CA GLN A 133 -23.77 30.93 18.73
C GLN A 133 -25.19 30.80 19.30
N GLU A 134 -25.66 29.57 19.48
CA GLU A 134 -26.95 29.28 20.14
C GLU A 134 -26.92 29.79 21.59
N ASP A 135 -25.85 29.48 22.33
CA ASP A 135 -25.64 29.97 23.69
C ASP A 135 -25.55 31.50 23.75
N ALA A 136 -24.86 32.14 22.81
CA ALA A 136 -24.77 33.60 22.72
C ALA A 136 -26.14 34.27 22.47
N SER A 137 -27.03 33.60 21.73
CA SER A 137 -28.37 34.11 21.42
C SER A 137 -29.33 34.09 22.63
N SER A 138 -29.16 33.12 23.54
CA SER A 138 -29.97 32.95 24.74
C SER A 138 -29.46 33.75 25.97
N MET A 139 -28.31 34.43 25.84
CA MET A 139 -27.64 35.15 26.92
C MET A 139 -28.40 36.39 27.45
N THR A 140 -28.19 36.66 28.75
CA THR A 140 -28.62 37.87 29.48
C THR A 140 -27.41 38.64 30.03
N ARG A 141 -27.57 39.96 30.20
CA ARG A 141 -26.50 40.93 30.55
C ARG A 141 -25.65 40.59 31.80
N ARG A 142 -26.14 39.74 32.71
CA ARG A 142 -25.51 39.44 34.00
C ARG A 142 -24.49 38.28 33.94
N ARG A 143 -24.43 37.53 32.83
CA ARG A 143 -23.63 36.28 32.70
C ARG A 143 -22.47 36.35 31.71
N VAL A 144 -22.06 37.56 31.30
CA VAL A 144 -21.03 37.76 30.27
C VAL A 144 -19.65 37.20 30.66
N SER A 145 -19.23 37.37 31.91
CA SER A 145 -17.94 36.83 32.40
C SER A 145 -17.92 35.30 32.42
N ASP A 146 -19.04 34.70 32.79
CA ASP A 146 -19.19 33.26 32.89
C ASP A 146 -19.16 32.63 31.49
N PHE A 147 -19.75 33.32 30.50
CA PHE A 147 -19.69 32.93 29.10
C PHE A 147 -18.26 33.01 28.53
N GLU A 148 -17.50 34.05 28.86
CA GLU A 148 -16.10 34.14 28.45
C GLU A 148 -15.28 32.96 29.00
N HIS A 149 -15.47 32.60 30.27
CA HIS A 149 -14.80 31.45 30.88
C HIS A 149 -15.23 30.12 30.24
N TYR A 150 -16.53 29.97 29.99
CA TYR A 150 -17.10 28.80 29.31
C TYR A 150 -16.51 28.62 27.90
N VAL A 151 -16.45 29.68 27.09
CA VAL A 151 -15.87 29.64 25.74
C VAL A 151 -14.39 29.24 25.79
N ARG A 152 -13.61 29.77 26.74
CA ARG A 152 -12.20 29.37 26.91
C ARG A 152 -12.08 27.88 27.25
N SER A 153 -12.86 27.41 28.23
CA SER A 153 -12.87 25.99 28.62
C SER A 153 -13.26 25.09 27.45
N ARG A 154 -14.25 25.49 26.64
CA ARG A 154 -14.71 24.72 25.49
C ARG A 154 -13.68 24.70 24.37
N VAL A 155 -12.98 25.81 24.15
CA VAL A 155 -11.84 25.88 23.21
C VAL A 155 -10.75 24.87 23.62
N ASP A 156 -10.36 24.85 24.90
CA ASP A 156 -9.36 23.91 25.40
C ASP A 156 -9.80 22.44 25.23
N GLU A 157 -11.08 22.16 25.47
CA GLU A 157 -11.66 20.83 25.24
C GLU A 157 -11.61 20.41 23.77
N VAL A 158 -11.99 21.28 22.84
CA VAL A 158 -11.93 21.00 21.39
C VAL A 158 -10.49 20.75 20.93
N ILE A 159 -9.53 21.50 21.47
CA ILE A 159 -8.11 21.23 21.22
C ILE A 159 -7.78 19.80 21.66
N GLY A 160 -8.11 19.43 22.90
CA GLY A 160 -7.90 18.08 23.42
C GLY A 160 -8.56 16.98 22.57
N GLU A 161 -9.82 17.16 22.18
CA GLU A 161 -10.56 16.23 21.32
C GLU A 161 -9.87 16.04 19.95
N VAL A 162 -9.45 17.14 19.31
CA VAL A 162 -8.82 17.08 17.99
C VAL A 162 -7.44 16.44 18.09
N GLU A 163 -6.68 16.72 19.15
CA GLU A 163 -5.37 16.11 19.37
C GLU A 163 -5.47 14.61 19.67
N ALA A 164 -6.41 14.21 20.52
CA ALA A 164 -6.67 12.80 20.82
C ALA A 164 -7.15 12.05 19.57
N GLY A 165 -8.07 12.64 18.81
CA GLY A 165 -8.55 12.08 17.55
C GLY A 165 -7.44 11.95 16.50
N THR A 166 -6.57 12.95 16.39
CA THR A 166 -5.39 12.91 15.49
C THR A 166 -4.42 11.81 15.91
N THR A 167 -4.10 11.71 17.19
CA THR A 167 -3.19 10.69 17.73
C THR A 167 -3.73 9.29 17.49
N LYS A 168 -5.03 9.08 17.77
CA LYS A 168 -5.70 7.81 17.53
C LYS A 168 -5.67 7.43 16.05
N HIS A 169 -6.09 8.33 15.16
CA HIS A 169 -6.14 8.04 13.73
C HIS A 169 -4.77 7.70 13.14
N LEU A 170 -3.73 8.45 13.51
CA LEU A 170 -2.36 8.16 13.08
C LEU A 170 -1.83 6.83 13.65
N GLY A 171 -2.22 6.49 14.89
CA GLY A 171 -1.91 5.20 15.50
C GLY A 171 -2.61 4.03 14.81
N ASP A 172 -3.90 4.17 14.49
CA ASP A 172 -4.69 3.17 13.77
C ASP A 172 -4.12 2.93 12.35
N MET A 173 -3.77 4.01 11.65
CA MET A 173 -3.11 3.96 10.33
C MET A 173 -1.75 3.23 10.41
N ALA A 174 -0.94 3.54 11.42
CA ALA A 174 0.33 2.86 11.63
C ALA A 174 0.12 1.36 11.90
N ALA A 175 -0.87 0.99 12.71
CA ALA A 175 -1.21 -0.40 13.00
C ALA A 175 -1.66 -1.17 11.75
N GLU A 176 -2.48 -0.54 10.89
CA GLU A 176 -2.92 -1.14 9.61
C GLU A 176 -1.75 -1.41 8.66
N LEU A 177 -0.81 -0.46 8.55
CA LEU A 177 0.43 -0.61 7.79
C LEU A 177 1.49 -1.47 8.51
N ARG A 178 1.16 -1.96 9.71
CA ARG A 178 2.04 -2.67 10.64
C ARG A 178 3.28 -1.87 11.08
N LEU A 179 3.32 -0.56 10.88
CA LEU A 179 4.42 0.34 11.22
C LEU A 179 4.43 0.71 12.71
N ALA A 180 5.56 1.25 13.19
CA ALA A 180 5.62 1.84 14.52
C ALA A 180 4.70 3.07 14.61
N ALA A 181 3.96 3.19 15.71
CA ALA A 181 3.09 4.34 15.95
C ALA A 181 3.92 5.64 16.03
N PRO A 182 3.46 6.74 15.39
CA PRO A 182 4.14 8.03 15.50
C PRO A 182 4.16 8.53 16.94
N LYS A 183 5.24 9.22 17.31
CA LYS A 183 5.39 9.81 18.64
C LYS A 183 4.37 10.92 18.84
N THR A 184 3.69 10.91 19.98
CA THR A 184 2.82 12.02 20.37
C THR A 184 3.69 13.23 20.74
N PRO A 185 3.57 14.36 20.04
CA PRO A 185 4.32 15.56 20.39
C PRO A 185 3.73 16.20 21.66
N PRO A 186 4.50 17.08 22.33
CA PRO A 186 4.05 17.75 23.54
C PRO A 186 2.74 18.54 23.34
N PRO A 187 1.98 18.78 24.42
CA PRO A 187 0.72 19.50 24.37
C PRO A 187 0.92 20.91 23.78
N PRO A 188 -0.09 21.44 23.06
CA PRO A 188 0.02 22.69 22.35
C PRO A 188 0.00 23.84 23.35
N ALA A 189 0.66 24.95 23.00
CA ALA A 189 0.42 26.20 23.70
C ALA A 189 -1.01 26.66 23.40
N ALA A 190 -1.79 26.96 24.45
CA ALA A 190 -3.15 27.45 24.30
C ALA A 190 -3.17 28.76 23.47
N PRO A 191 -4.11 28.92 22.53
CA PRO A 191 -4.22 30.15 21.76
C PRO A 191 -4.54 31.33 22.70
N VAL A 192 -3.89 32.47 22.47
CA VAL A 192 -4.17 33.69 23.25
C VAL A 192 -5.50 34.29 22.79
N LEU A 193 -6.56 34.03 23.55
CA LEU A 193 -7.90 34.56 23.28
C LEU A 193 -8.07 35.95 23.89
N ALA A 194 -8.34 36.95 23.04
CA ALA A 194 -8.67 38.30 23.49
C ALA A 194 -10.06 38.33 24.16
N SER A 195 -10.20 39.06 25.27
CA SER A 195 -11.50 39.25 25.94
C SER A 195 -12.49 40.05 25.06
N PRO A 196 -13.80 39.82 25.19
CA PRO A 196 -14.80 40.54 24.41
C PRO A 196 -14.79 42.05 24.77
N PRO A 197 -14.89 42.97 23.78
CA PRO A 197 -14.77 44.42 23.98
C PRO A 197 -16.03 45.05 24.60
N LEU A 198 -16.64 44.41 25.60
CA LEU A 198 -17.88 44.85 26.24
C LEU A 198 -17.66 45.95 27.29
N LYS A 199 -16.41 46.17 27.73
CA LYS A 199 -16.07 47.13 28.79
C LYS A 199 -16.10 48.60 28.33
N SER A 200 -15.67 48.89 27.10
CA SER A 200 -15.64 50.26 26.54
C SER A 200 -17.04 50.83 26.32
N ARG A 201 -17.98 49.98 25.89
CA ARG A 201 -19.34 50.40 25.50
C ARG A 201 -20.29 50.65 26.67
N ARG A 202 -19.98 50.14 27.86
CA ARG A 202 -20.73 50.47 29.09
C ARG A 202 -20.63 51.95 29.43
N LEU A 203 -19.50 52.58 29.10
CA LEU A 203 -19.28 54.02 29.26
C LEU A 203 -20.12 54.82 28.25
N GLU A 204 -20.11 54.38 26.99
CA GLU A 204 -20.89 54.97 25.89
C GLU A 204 -22.40 54.85 26.14
N THR A 205 -22.87 53.70 26.64
CA THR A 205 -24.29 53.50 26.99
C THR A 205 -24.73 54.38 28.16
N ARG A 206 -23.84 54.60 29.15
CA ARG A 206 -24.11 55.55 30.25
C ARG A 206 -24.20 56.99 29.75
N LEU A 207 -23.30 57.39 28.83
CA LEU A 207 -23.36 58.70 28.17
C LEU A 207 -24.65 58.88 27.38
N MET A 208 -25.06 57.87 26.61
CA MET A 208 -26.29 57.90 25.81
C MET A 208 -27.56 57.89 26.68
N MET A 209 -27.52 57.20 27.84
CA MET A 209 -28.60 57.21 28.83
C MET A 209 -28.74 58.58 29.51
N VAL A 210 -27.63 59.22 29.88
CA VAL A 210 -27.63 60.59 30.44
C VAL A 210 -28.14 61.59 29.41
N LEU A 211 -27.72 61.46 28.15
CA LEU A 211 -28.17 62.31 27.05
C LEU A 211 -29.66 62.10 26.75
N GLY A 212 -30.13 60.86 26.70
CA GLY A 212 -31.55 60.52 26.49
C GLY A 212 -32.44 60.95 27.64
N ALA A 213 -31.96 60.86 28.89
CA ALA A 213 -32.66 61.37 30.07
C ALA A 213 -32.76 62.90 30.03
N GLY A 214 -31.68 63.60 29.65
CA GLY A 214 -31.68 65.06 29.48
C GLY A 214 -32.63 65.53 28.38
N PHE A 215 -32.65 64.83 27.23
CA PHE A 215 -33.55 65.14 26.13
C PHE A 215 -35.02 64.85 26.47
N GLY A 216 -35.32 63.70 27.08
CA GLY A 216 -36.68 63.35 27.53
C GLY A 216 -37.23 64.31 28.58
N LEU A 217 -36.38 64.76 29.51
CA LEU A 217 -36.70 65.82 30.46
C LEU A 217 -37.02 67.15 29.75
N GLY A 218 -36.20 67.54 28.76
CA GLY A 218 -36.40 68.76 27.97
C GLY A 218 -37.70 68.76 27.16
N VAL A 219 -38.03 67.64 26.51
CA VAL A 219 -39.28 67.48 25.75
C VAL A 219 -40.50 67.47 26.68
N ALA A 220 -40.43 66.78 27.83
CA ALA A 220 -41.51 66.78 28.81
C ALA A 220 -41.81 68.19 29.34
N LEU A 221 -40.77 68.98 29.63
CA LEU A 221 -40.93 70.38 30.04
C LEU A 221 -41.49 71.27 28.92
N GLY A 222 -41.09 71.04 27.67
CA GLY A 222 -41.62 71.74 26.50
C GLY A 222 -43.11 71.47 26.26
N VAL A 223 -43.53 70.21 26.34
CA VAL A 223 -44.94 69.78 26.18
C VAL A 223 -45.78 70.22 27.38
N SER A 224 -45.23 70.17 28.60
CA SER A 224 -45.89 70.69 29.81
C SER A 224 -46.20 72.18 29.68
N ARG A 225 -45.35 72.96 29.01
CA ARG A 225 -45.59 74.39 28.76
C ARG A 225 -46.71 74.63 27.74
N LEU A 226 -46.86 73.75 26.75
CA LEU A 226 -47.93 73.84 25.75
C LEU A 226 -49.32 73.53 26.35
N PHE A 227 -49.38 72.58 27.30
CA PHE A 227 -50.64 72.13 27.91
C PHE A 227 -51.06 72.89 29.17
N ALA A 228 -50.16 73.70 29.75
CA ALA A 228 -50.48 74.55 30.92
C ALA A 228 -51.60 75.58 30.66
N GLY A 229 -51.98 75.81 29.39
CA GLY A 229 -53.05 76.73 29.01
C GLY A 229 -54.48 76.17 29.00
N LEU A 230 -54.70 74.85 29.19
CA LEU A 230 -56.00 74.22 28.86
C LEU A 230 -56.83 73.68 30.04
N ALA A 231 -56.27 73.37 31.21
CA ALA A 231 -57.04 73.12 32.44
C ALA A 231 -56.11 72.94 33.67
N PRO A 232 -56.15 73.84 34.68
CA PRO A 232 -55.16 73.86 35.78
C PRO A 232 -55.31 72.74 36.83
N GLY A 233 -56.45 72.03 36.90
CA GLY A 233 -56.72 71.05 37.96
C GLY A 233 -56.18 69.62 37.73
N LEU A 234 -55.96 69.21 36.48
CA LEU A 234 -55.50 67.85 36.12
C LEU A 234 -54.14 67.82 35.41
N ALA A 235 -53.61 68.99 35.04
CA ALA A 235 -52.38 69.13 34.27
C ALA A 235 -51.14 68.60 35.00
N ILE A 236 -51.03 68.81 36.31
CA ILE A 236 -49.84 68.43 37.09
C ILE A 236 -49.70 66.89 37.16
N ALA A 237 -50.81 66.18 37.37
CA ALA A 237 -50.82 64.72 37.44
C ALA A 237 -50.57 64.08 36.06
N GLY A 238 -51.16 64.64 34.99
CA GLY A 238 -50.95 64.18 33.62
C GLY A 238 -49.52 64.38 33.12
N VAL A 239 -48.88 65.51 33.47
CA VAL A 239 -47.48 65.82 33.13
C VAL A 239 -46.52 64.87 33.85
N ALA A 240 -46.73 64.62 35.15
CA ALA A 240 -45.90 63.70 35.91
C ALA A 240 -46.01 62.26 35.38
N ALA A 241 -47.24 61.81 35.08
CA ALA A 241 -47.48 60.49 34.52
C ALA A 241 -46.89 60.33 33.11
N GLY A 242 -47.04 61.34 32.24
CA GLY A 242 -46.49 61.34 30.88
C GLY A 242 -44.96 61.37 30.85
N ALA A 243 -44.33 62.16 31.73
CA ALA A 243 -42.88 62.20 31.86
C ALA A 243 -42.31 60.87 32.37
N LEU A 244 -42.96 60.24 33.36
CA LEU A 244 -42.57 58.92 33.87
C LEU A 244 -42.71 57.85 32.78
N LEU A 245 -43.82 57.83 32.04
CA LEU A 245 -44.04 56.90 30.94
C LEU A 245 -43.02 57.10 29.81
N GLY A 246 -42.75 58.34 29.41
CA GLY A 246 -41.74 58.66 28.39
C GLY A 246 -40.32 58.23 28.80
N LEU A 247 -39.95 58.47 30.07
CA LEU A 247 -38.67 58.04 30.63
C LEU A 247 -38.57 56.51 30.69
N LEU A 248 -39.65 55.81 31.08
CA LEU A 248 -39.70 54.35 31.17
C LEU A 248 -39.60 53.70 29.78
N VAL A 249 -40.28 54.25 28.77
CA VAL A 249 -40.17 53.80 27.36
C VAL A 249 -38.77 54.07 26.80
N THR A 250 -38.15 55.21 27.11
CA THR A 250 -36.80 55.54 26.63
C THR A 250 -35.76 54.61 27.25
N ILE A 251 -35.85 54.36 28.57
CA ILE A 251 -35.03 53.37 29.27
C ILE A 251 -35.25 51.97 28.68
N TRP A 252 -36.49 51.61 28.38
CA TRP A 252 -36.82 50.32 27.78
C TRP A 252 -36.25 50.16 26.37
N VAL A 253 -36.38 51.16 25.49
CA VAL A 253 -35.84 51.15 24.12
C VAL A 253 -34.30 51.13 24.12
N VAL A 254 -33.66 51.93 24.97
CA VAL A 254 -32.19 51.93 25.12
C VAL A 254 -31.71 50.61 25.75
N GLY A 255 -32.47 50.03 26.67
CA GLY A 255 -32.24 48.71 27.25
C GLY A 255 -32.32 47.60 26.19
N MET A 256 -33.39 47.58 25.40
CA MET A 256 -33.61 46.62 24.32
C MET A 256 -32.57 46.73 23.20
N ARG A 257 -32.24 47.95 22.74
CA ARG A 257 -31.18 48.16 21.74
C ARG A 257 -29.80 47.80 22.27
N GLY A 258 -29.54 48.08 23.54
CA GLY A 258 -28.31 47.65 24.20
C GLY A 258 -28.17 46.13 24.26
N LEU A 259 -29.25 45.41 24.56
CA LEU A 259 -29.24 43.95 24.60
C LEU A 259 -29.01 43.32 23.22
N LEU A 260 -29.65 43.83 22.16
CA LEU A 260 -29.43 43.35 20.79
C LEU A 260 -27.99 43.61 20.32
N ALA A 261 -27.44 44.78 20.66
CA ALA A 261 -26.08 45.13 20.29
C ALA A 261 -25.02 44.34 21.07
N ASP A 262 -25.27 44.02 22.35
CA ASP A 262 -24.43 43.14 23.16
C ASP A 262 -24.40 41.71 22.58
N ARG A 263 -25.55 41.19 22.10
CA ARG A 263 -25.64 39.87 21.45
C ARG A 263 -24.88 39.81 20.12
N MET A 264 -25.04 40.81 19.25
CA MET A 264 -24.27 40.87 17.99
C MET A 264 -22.75 40.96 18.23
N MET A 265 -22.34 41.64 19.31
CA MET A 265 -20.92 41.73 19.69
C MET A 265 -20.38 40.38 20.16
N LEU A 266 -21.14 39.64 20.97
CA LEU A 266 -20.76 38.30 21.42
C LEU A 266 -20.69 37.33 20.25
N ASP A 267 -21.67 37.35 19.34
CA ASP A 267 -21.65 36.54 18.12
C ASP A 267 -20.42 36.85 17.25
N ARG A 268 -20.11 38.13 17.05
CA ARG A 268 -18.88 38.56 16.34
C ARG A 268 -17.62 38.08 17.05
N TRP A 269 -17.56 38.18 18.38
CA TRP A 269 -16.41 37.74 19.16
C TRP A 269 -16.22 36.22 19.10
N VAL A 270 -17.30 35.44 19.23
CA VAL A 270 -17.28 33.98 19.05
C VAL A 270 -16.78 33.61 17.66
N ALA A 271 -17.24 34.30 16.61
CA ALA A 271 -16.76 34.08 15.26
C ALA A 271 -15.24 34.32 15.12
N VAL A 272 -14.70 35.34 15.79
CA VAL A 272 -13.25 35.61 15.81
C VAL A 272 -12.50 34.51 16.57
N VAL A 273 -12.99 34.11 17.75
CA VAL A 273 -12.40 33.04 18.58
C VAL A 273 -12.35 31.73 17.80
N ILE A 274 -13.46 31.33 17.17
CA ILE A 274 -13.53 30.11 16.36
C ILE A 274 -12.62 30.21 15.13
N GLY A 275 -12.52 31.38 14.48
CA GLY A 275 -11.61 31.57 13.36
C GLY A 275 -10.14 31.35 13.75
N LEU A 276 -9.72 31.88 14.91
CA LEU A 276 -8.38 31.66 15.46
C LEU A 276 -8.16 30.20 15.88
N LEU A 277 -9.16 29.57 16.49
CA LEU A 277 -9.12 28.16 16.86
C LEU A 277 -8.96 27.28 15.62
N GLN A 278 -9.77 27.50 14.59
CA GLN A 278 -9.73 26.75 13.34
C GLN A 278 -8.36 26.89 12.68
N ALA A 279 -7.82 28.10 12.55
CA ALA A 279 -6.50 28.33 11.98
C ALA A 279 -5.40 27.58 12.76
N THR A 280 -5.43 27.68 14.09
CA THR A 280 -4.47 27.02 14.99
C THR A 280 -4.54 25.49 14.88
N LEU A 281 -5.76 24.93 14.85
CA LEU A 281 -5.96 23.48 14.73
C LEU A 281 -5.58 22.96 13.35
N GLU A 282 -5.90 23.69 12.27
CA GLU A 282 -5.51 23.30 10.92
C GLU A 282 -3.98 23.29 10.77
N GLU A 283 -3.29 24.33 11.26
CA GLU A 283 -1.83 24.40 11.29
C GLU A 283 -1.23 23.24 12.12
N ARG A 284 -1.81 22.98 13.30
CA ARG A 284 -1.32 21.94 14.21
C ARG A 284 -1.51 20.54 13.65
N VAL A 285 -2.68 20.26 13.05
CA VAL A 285 -2.97 18.99 12.37
C VAL A 285 -2.03 18.81 11.19
N ALA A 286 -1.86 19.82 10.34
CA ALA A 286 -0.94 19.75 9.21
C ALA A 286 0.51 19.44 9.66
N THR A 287 1.00 20.15 10.68
CA THR A 287 2.33 19.93 11.25
C THR A 287 2.48 18.53 11.83
N ARG A 288 1.47 18.04 12.57
CA ARG A 288 1.48 16.68 13.11
C ARG A 288 1.49 15.61 12.03
N VAL A 289 0.72 15.78 10.97
CA VAL A 289 0.67 14.81 9.88
C VAL A 289 2.00 14.78 9.12
N VAL A 290 2.66 15.92 8.90
CA VAL A 290 3.99 15.97 8.30
C VAL A 290 5.05 15.31 9.20
N ALA A 291 5.01 15.55 10.52
CA ALA A 291 5.92 14.89 11.45
C ALA A 291 5.70 13.36 11.47
N ALA A 292 4.44 12.93 11.50
CA ALA A 292 4.09 11.52 11.45
C ALA A 292 4.51 10.85 10.13
N GLU A 293 4.34 11.53 8.99
CA GLU A 293 4.83 11.05 7.70
C GLU A 293 6.34 10.82 7.71
N ALA A 294 7.12 11.75 8.28
CA ALA A 294 8.57 11.57 8.39
C ALA A 294 8.94 10.34 9.24
N GLU A 295 8.25 10.11 10.36
CA GLU A 295 8.50 8.96 11.22
C GLU A 295 8.09 7.63 10.56
N LEU A 296 6.92 7.59 9.91
CA LEU A 296 6.39 6.40 9.23
C LEU A 296 7.22 6.03 8.00
N THR A 297 7.65 7.02 7.21
CA THR A 297 8.54 6.78 6.06
C THR A 297 9.91 6.29 6.50
N ALA A 298 10.44 6.79 7.62
CA ALA A 298 11.68 6.29 8.21
C ALA A 298 11.53 4.84 8.72
N ASP A 299 10.41 4.48 9.35
CA ASP A 299 10.15 3.10 9.79
C ASP A 299 9.96 2.14 8.60
N ALA A 300 9.23 2.58 7.57
CA ALA A 300 9.06 1.82 6.34
C ALA A 300 10.40 1.58 5.62
N ALA A 301 11.29 2.58 5.59
CA ALA A 301 12.63 2.45 5.01
C ALA A 301 13.48 1.41 5.75
N ARG A 302 13.51 1.45 7.10
CA ARG A 302 14.24 0.45 7.90
C ARG A 302 13.77 -0.98 7.65
N ARG A 303 12.46 -1.18 7.50
CA ARG A 303 11.89 -2.49 7.18
C ARG A 303 12.23 -2.95 5.77
N GLU A 304 12.17 -2.05 4.79
CA GLU A 304 12.58 -2.36 3.43
C GLU A 304 14.07 -2.74 3.35
N GLU A 305 14.94 -2.12 4.16
CA GLU A 305 16.35 -2.51 4.26
C GLU A 305 16.52 -3.93 4.83
N ALA A 306 15.74 -4.29 5.86
CA ALA A 306 15.75 -5.64 6.43
C ALA A 306 15.23 -6.68 5.42
N ASP A 307 14.09 -6.42 4.78
CA ASP A 307 13.53 -7.25 3.71
C ASP A 307 14.50 -7.38 2.53
N ALA A 308 15.23 -6.31 2.19
CA ALA A 308 16.24 -6.31 1.14
C ALA A 308 17.41 -7.24 1.46
N ALA A 309 17.88 -7.20 2.71
CA ALA A 309 18.97 -8.06 3.18
C ALA A 309 18.55 -9.54 3.16
N GLU A 310 17.32 -9.86 3.58
CA GLU A 310 16.79 -11.22 3.54
C GLU A 310 16.68 -11.74 2.09
N ALA A 311 16.12 -10.93 1.19
CA ALA A 311 16.01 -11.28 -0.22
C ALA A 311 17.39 -11.44 -0.89
N ALA A 312 18.36 -10.59 -0.54
CA ALA A 312 19.74 -10.71 -1.03
C ALA A 312 20.37 -12.02 -0.56
N ALA A 313 20.24 -12.38 0.72
CA ALA A 313 20.74 -13.65 1.24
C ALA A 313 20.09 -14.88 0.54
N ALA A 314 18.79 -14.80 0.22
CA ALA A 314 18.11 -15.85 -0.54
C ALA A 314 18.64 -15.97 -1.98
N VAL A 315 18.90 -14.85 -2.64
CA VAL A 315 19.51 -14.83 -3.99
C VAL A 315 20.94 -15.37 -3.95
N ASP A 316 21.75 -14.99 -2.96
CA ASP A 316 23.13 -15.47 -2.81
C ASP A 316 23.18 -17.01 -2.67
N LYS A 317 22.22 -17.60 -1.95
CA LYS A 317 22.07 -19.06 -1.86
C LYS A 317 21.77 -19.68 -3.22
N ILE A 318 20.84 -19.09 -3.99
CA ILE A 318 20.49 -19.57 -5.33
C ILE A 318 21.70 -19.45 -6.27
N ASP A 319 22.44 -18.34 -6.20
CA ASP A 319 23.61 -18.10 -7.02
C ASP A 319 24.78 -19.02 -6.64
N ALA A 320 24.89 -19.44 -5.39
CA ALA A 320 25.81 -20.50 -4.97
C ALA A 320 25.45 -21.86 -5.61
N GLU A 321 24.18 -22.28 -5.56
CA GLU A 321 23.71 -23.50 -6.22
C GLU A 321 23.93 -23.45 -7.75
N LEU A 322 23.68 -22.29 -8.37
CA LEU A 322 23.93 -22.09 -9.80
C LEU A 322 25.42 -22.21 -10.16
N ARG A 323 26.31 -21.65 -9.33
CA ARG A 323 27.78 -21.80 -9.51
C ARG A 323 28.22 -23.25 -9.38
N GLU A 324 27.68 -24.00 -8.41
CA GLU A 324 27.98 -25.42 -8.25
C GLU A 324 27.56 -26.22 -9.49
N HIS A 325 26.35 -26.00 -10.00
CA HIS A 325 25.90 -26.63 -11.23
C HIS A 325 26.72 -26.24 -12.46
N ALA A 326 27.17 -24.97 -12.56
CA ALA A 326 28.05 -24.52 -13.64
C ALA A 326 29.40 -25.25 -13.60
N ILE A 327 30.01 -25.40 -12.42
CA ILE A 327 31.27 -26.14 -12.22
C ILE A 327 31.07 -27.62 -12.59
N ALA A 328 29.96 -28.24 -12.15
CA ALA A 328 29.65 -29.63 -12.47
C ALA A 328 29.48 -29.86 -13.98
N THR A 329 28.78 -28.96 -14.69
CA THR A 329 28.63 -29.03 -16.14
C THR A 329 29.97 -28.85 -16.86
N ALA A 330 30.80 -27.89 -16.44
CA ALA A 330 32.13 -27.70 -17.02
C ALA A 330 33.01 -28.94 -16.83
N ARG A 331 32.97 -29.58 -15.66
CA ARG A 331 33.69 -30.83 -15.39
C ARG A 331 33.19 -31.99 -16.26
N ALA A 332 31.87 -32.15 -16.41
CA ALA A 332 31.29 -33.19 -17.24
C ALA A 332 31.66 -33.02 -18.73
N ALA A 333 31.61 -31.78 -19.24
CA ALA A 333 32.05 -31.45 -20.59
C ALA A 333 33.55 -31.75 -20.80
N ALA A 334 34.41 -31.34 -19.85
CA ALA A 334 35.86 -31.62 -19.94
C ALA A 334 36.16 -33.14 -19.91
N LEU A 335 35.41 -33.92 -19.13
CA LEU A 335 35.54 -35.38 -19.11
C LEU A 335 35.14 -36.01 -20.44
N ARG A 336 34.02 -35.55 -21.03
CA ARG A 336 33.56 -35.98 -22.35
C ARG A 336 34.63 -35.69 -23.41
N ASP A 337 35.13 -34.45 -23.46
CA ASP A 337 36.11 -34.01 -24.47
C ASP A 337 37.42 -34.82 -24.38
N ARG A 338 37.80 -35.27 -23.17
CA ARG A 338 38.95 -36.14 -22.96
C ARG A 338 38.70 -37.61 -23.35
N ARG A 339 37.48 -38.12 -23.14
CA ARG A 339 37.16 -39.57 -23.25
C ARG A 339 36.60 -39.98 -24.60
N LEU A 340 35.87 -39.10 -25.29
CA LEU A 340 35.21 -39.44 -26.56
C LEU A 340 36.18 -39.75 -27.71
N PRO A 341 37.25 -38.97 -27.97
CA PRO A 341 38.11 -39.20 -29.13
C PRO A 341 38.71 -40.62 -29.22
N PRO A 342 39.27 -41.21 -28.14
CA PRO A 342 39.78 -42.58 -28.21
C PRO A 342 38.68 -43.63 -28.36
N LEU A 343 37.49 -43.41 -27.80
CA LEU A 343 36.35 -44.32 -27.94
C LEU A 343 35.78 -44.31 -29.37
N GLN A 344 35.71 -43.13 -29.99
CA GLN A 344 35.31 -42.96 -31.39
C GLN A 344 36.30 -43.65 -32.32
N LYS A 345 37.61 -43.43 -32.12
CA LYS A 345 38.65 -44.14 -32.88
C LYS A 345 38.55 -45.65 -32.76
N ALA A 346 38.27 -46.16 -31.55
CA ALA A 346 38.05 -47.59 -31.33
C ALA A 346 36.79 -48.10 -32.05
N LEU A 347 35.69 -47.33 -32.02
CA LEU A 347 34.44 -47.67 -32.72
C LEU A 347 34.66 -47.72 -34.24
N ASP A 348 35.36 -46.74 -34.79
CA ASP A 348 35.68 -46.69 -36.22
C ASP A 348 36.54 -47.88 -36.66
N THR A 349 37.48 -48.30 -35.81
CA THR A 349 38.30 -49.50 -36.05
C THR A 349 37.44 -50.77 -36.08
N VAL A 350 36.52 -50.93 -35.11
CA VAL A 350 35.60 -52.08 -35.08
C VAL A 350 34.67 -52.10 -36.30
N ARG A 351 34.19 -50.93 -36.76
CA ARG A 351 33.36 -50.81 -37.96
C ARG A 351 34.14 -51.17 -39.23
N ALA A 352 35.36 -50.65 -39.39
CA ALA A 352 36.22 -51.02 -40.50
C ALA A 352 36.50 -52.54 -40.54
N GLU A 353 36.69 -53.19 -39.38
CA GLU A 353 36.85 -54.64 -39.30
C GLU A 353 35.57 -55.44 -39.63
N LEU A 354 34.39 -54.85 -39.41
CA LEU A 354 33.08 -55.43 -39.72
C LEU A 354 32.73 -55.29 -41.21
N ASP A 355 33.07 -54.17 -41.84
CA ASP A 355 32.80 -53.88 -43.26
C ASP A 355 33.73 -54.62 -44.22
N GLY A 356 34.82 -55.18 -43.69
CA GLY A 356 35.78 -56.00 -44.42
C GLY A 356 37.20 -55.59 -44.06
N GLY A 357 37.73 -56.17 -42.98
CA GLY A 357 39.13 -55.98 -42.60
C GLY A 357 40.09 -56.25 -43.77
N PRO A 358 41.31 -55.69 -43.74
CA PRO A 358 42.26 -55.79 -44.84
C PRO A 358 42.44 -57.25 -45.24
N ARG A 359 42.18 -57.54 -46.52
CA ARG A 359 42.54 -58.80 -47.14
C ARG A 359 44.07 -58.86 -47.14
N THR A 360 44.65 -59.51 -46.14
CA THR A 360 46.03 -60.01 -46.21
C THR A 360 46.13 -61.04 -47.31
#